data_AF-C6X044-F1
#
_entry.id   AF-C6X044-F1
#
_cell.length_a   1.000
_cell.length_b   1.000
_cell.length_c   1.000
_cell.angle_alpha   90.00
_cell.angle_beta   90.00
_cell.angle_gamma   90.00
#
_symmetry.space_group_name_H-M   'P 1'
#
loop_
_entity.id
_entity.type
_entity.pdbx_description
1 polymer ?
#
loop_
_entity_poly.entity_id
_entity_poly.type
_entity_poly.pdbx_seq_one_letter_code
_entity_poly.pdbx_strand_id
1 'polypeptide(L)'
;MKHDNTKYILTLLKLQLEELVVIAATETTKNFRIIKMNKFFTAFLLLFTVIAISAADFRESDIHPYHVGSVEMKYNSTSKTFEVSTRFFLDDLENALKDKYGKPVRFHDQKYKQEIDRLLLKYCEDYLKIKADGKFIKINYLGYEEDSEAVNIYLESEKISAPKKVEAAVSFLYNLFDDQMNIIHIIVGGKRESDRLTYPDRYLYRNF
;
A
#
# COMPACT_ATOMS: atom_id res chain seq x y z
N MET A 1 -5.80 9.50 -10.12
CA MET A 1 -5.36 9.69 -11.53
C MET A 1 -3.93 9.20 -11.62
N LYS A 2 -3.69 8.04 -12.26
CA LYS A 2 -2.33 7.58 -12.55
C LYS A 2 -1.71 8.58 -13.53
N HIS A 3 -0.64 9.26 -13.16
CA HIS A 3 0.11 10.07 -14.11
C HIS A 3 0.74 9.11 -15.13
N ASP A 4 0.26 9.20 -16.37
CA ASP A 4 0.72 8.39 -17.48
C ASP A 4 2.16 8.82 -17.86
N ASN A 5 3.14 8.15 -17.25
CA ASN A 5 4.58 8.36 -17.53
C ASN A 5 4.93 8.09 -19.00
N THR A 6 4.07 7.37 -19.75
CA THR A 6 4.21 7.16 -21.19
C THR A 6 4.19 8.50 -21.93
N LYS A 7 3.37 9.46 -21.48
CA LYS A 7 3.25 10.79 -22.09
C LYS A 7 4.53 11.63 -21.87
N TYR A 8 5.18 11.48 -20.71
CA TYR A 8 6.46 12.13 -20.43
C TYR A 8 7.59 11.54 -21.28
N ILE A 9 7.67 10.22 -21.39
CA ILE A 9 8.67 9.53 -22.22
C ILE A 9 8.50 9.89 -23.70
N LEU A 10 7.27 9.90 -24.22
CA LEU A 10 6.97 10.33 -25.59
C LEU A 10 7.36 11.80 -25.84
N THR A 11 7.18 12.67 -24.84
CA THR A 11 7.56 14.09 -24.95
C THR A 11 9.07 14.26 -24.99
N LEU A 12 9.81 13.51 -24.15
CA LEU A 12 11.28 13.52 -24.13
C LEU A 12 11.87 12.95 -25.43
N LEU A 13 11.33 11.85 -25.94
CA LEU A 13 11.74 11.26 -27.23
C LEU A 13 11.50 12.21 -28.40
N LYS A 14 10.38 12.95 -28.38
CA LYS A 14 10.08 13.94 -29.41
C LYS A 14 11.04 15.13 -29.38
N LEU A 15 11.36 15.67 -28.20
CA LEU A 15 12.36 16.73 -28.03
C LEU A 15 13.75 16.28 -28.51
N GLN A 16 14.15 15.04 -28.19
CA GLN A 16 15.43 14.47 -28.63
C GLN A 16 15.51 14.33 -30.16
N LEU A 17 14.41 13.91 -30.80
CA LEU A 17 14.30 13.82 -32.26
C LEU A 17 14.37 15.21 -32.91
N GLU A 18 13.71 16.21 -32.34
CA GLU A 18 13.76 17.58 -32.83
C GLU A 18 15.17 18.18 -32.71
N GLU A 19 15.90 17.94 -31.61
CA GLU A 19 17.31 18.35 -31.49
C GLU A 19 18.21 17.68 -32.52
N LEU A 20 18.05 16.37 -32.75
CA LEU A 20 18.81 15.63 -33.77
C LEU A 20 18.54 16.16 -35.19
N VAL A 21 17.29 16.53 -35.51
CA VAL A 21 16.92 17.14 -36.80
C VAL A 21 17.55 18.53 -36.94
N VAL A 22 17.59 19.34 -35.88
CA VAL A 22 18.23 20.67 -35.90
C VAL A 22 19.75 20.55 -36.07
N ILE A 23 20.39 19.59 -35.40
CA ILE A 23 21.83 19.32 -35.55
C ILE A 23 22.15 18.86 -36.98
N ALA A 24 21.34 17.95 -37.55
CA ALA A 24 21.50 17.52 -38.93
C ALA A 24 21.27 18.65 -39.95
N ALA A 25 20.28 19.52 -39.71
CA ALA A 25 19.97 20.65 -40.58
C ALA A 25 21.05 21.76 -40.53
N THR A 26 21.63 22.01 -39.36
CA THR A 26 22.71 23.00 -39.20
C THR A 26 24.03 22.55 -39.85
N GLU A 27 24.30 21.25 -39.93
CA GLU A 27 25.45 20.71 -40.69
C GLU A 27 25.26 20.76 -42.22
N THR A 28 24.02 20.65 -42.73
CA THR A 28 23.76 20.65 -44.19
C THR A 28 23.96 21.98 -44.92
N THR A 29 24.11 23.11 -44.21
CA THR A 29 24.41 24.41 -44.86
C THR A 29 25.90 24.66 -45.10
N LYS A 30 26.79 23.78 -44.63
CA LYS A 30 28.23 23.81 -44.93
C LYS A 30 28.67 22.50 -45.59
N ASN A 31 28.62 22.49 -46.91
CA ASN A 31 29.16 21.48 -47.82
C ASN A 31 28.38 20.16 -47.91
N PHE A 32 27.70 20.00 -49.05
CA PHE A 32 27.16 18.74 -49.55
C PHE A 32 28.29 17.77 -49.92
N ARG A 33 28.91 17.14 -48.92
CA ARG A 33 29.68 15.91 -49.09
C ARG A 33 28.98 14.85 -48.27
N ILE A 34 28.71 13.70 -48.90
CA ILE A 34 28.20 12.49 -48.26
C ILE A 34 29.01 12.28 -46.97
N ILE A 35 28.39 12.54 -45.82
CA ILE A 35 29.04 12.43 -44.52
C ILE A 35 29.34 10.94 -44.36
N LYS A 36 30.61 10.57 -44.55
CA LYS A 36 31.08 9.21 -44.32
C LYS A 36 31.00 9.00 -42.82
N MET A 37 29.84 8.49 -42.38
CA MET A 37 29.46 8.38 -40.99
C MET A 37 30.59 7.72 -40.20
N ASN A 38 31.14 8.44 -39.23
CA ASN A 38 32.31 7.97 -38.50
C ASN A 38 31.96 6.65 -37.81
N LYS A 39 32.84 5.64 -37.87
CA LYS A 39 32.60 4.33 -37.23
C LYS A 39 32.32 4.49 -35.73
N PHE A 40 32.84 5.55 -35.12
CA PHE A 40 32.55 5.96 -33.75
C PHE A 40 31.12 6.48 -33.54
N PHE A 41 30.56 7.22 -34.51
CA PHE A 41 29.19 7.74 -34.43
C PHE A 41 28.14 6.64 -34.63
N THR A 42 28.42 5.70 -35.54
CA THR A 42 27.57 4.50 -35.73
C THR A 42 27.62 3.57 -34.51
N ALA A 43 28.80 3.36 -33.92
CA ALA A 43 28.93 2.61 -32.67
C ALA A 43 28.23 3.30 -31.50
N PHE A 44 28.28 4.63 -31.41
CA PHE A 44 27.58 5.41 -30.40
C PHE A 44 26.06 5.30 -30.54
N LEU A 45 25.53 5.37 -31.77
CA LEU A 45 24.09 5.21 -32.02
C LEU A 45 23.59 3.80 -31.68
N LEU A 46 24.40 2.77 -31.98
CA LEU A 46 24.11 1.37 -31.61
C LEU A 46 24.15 1.15 -30.09
N LEU A 47 25.11 1.76 -29.39
CA LEU A 47 25.18 1.71 -27.93
C LEU A 47 23.96 2.38 -27.29
N PHE A 48 23.55 3.53 -27.82
CA PHE A 48 22.39 4.28 -27.31
C PHE A 48 21.06 3.54 -27.56
N THR A 49 20.92 2.84 -28.69
CA THR A 49 19.75 2.00 -28.97
C THR A 49 19.69 0.78 -28.09
N VAL A 50 20.82 0.13 -27.79
CA VAL A 50 20.89 -0.99 -26.83
C VAL A 50 20.52 -0.53 -25.42
N ILE A 51 20.98 0.66 -24.99
CA ILE A 51 20.60 1.24 -23.69
C ILE A 51 19.11 1.61 -23.64
N ALA A 52 18.56 2.18 -24.71
CA ALA A 52 17.14 2.54 -24.78
C ALA A 52 16.21 1.31 -24.76
N ILE A 53 16.60 0.21 -25.41
CA ILE A 53 15.86 -1.06 -25.36
C ILE A 53 15.94 -1.66 -23.95
N SER A 54 17.10 -1.58 -23.29
CA SER A 54 17.28 -2.06 -21.91
C SER A 54 16.48 -1.26 -20.88
N ALA A 55 16.24 0.03 -21.14
CA ALA A 55 15.41 0.88 -20.29
C ALA A 55 13.89 0.63 -20.46
N ALA A 56 13.48 0.09 -21.61
CA ALA A 56 12.07 -0.27 -21.87
C ALA A 56 11.61 -1.49 -21.06
N ASP A 57 12.54 -2.30 -20.56
CA ASP A 57 12.29 -3.44 -19.67
C ASP A 57 12.36 -3.08 -18.19
N PHE A 58 12.49 -1.79 -17.83
CA PHE A 58 12.28 -1.33 -16.44
C PHE A 58 10.78 -1.35 -16.14
N ARG A 59 10.25 -2.57 -16.01
CA ARG A 59 9.00 -2.83 -15.31
C ARG A 59 9.30 -2.49 -13.86
N GLU A 60 8.79 -1.35 -13.41
CA GLU A 60 8.65 -1.04 -12.01
C GLU A 60 7.92 -2.24 -11.39
N SER A 61 8.69 -3.15 -10.79
CA SER A 61 8.12 -4.23 -10.02
C SER A 61 7.40 -3.52 -8.88
N ASP A 62 6.10 -3.75 -8.73
CA ASP A 62 5.28 -3.35 -7.57
C ASP A 62 5.79 -4.08 -6.31
N ILE A 63 7.09 -3.99 -6.02
CA ILE A 63 7.72 -4.40 -4.78
C ILE A 63 7.72 -3.13 -3.94
N HIS A 64 6.64 -2.94 -3.19
CA HIS A 64 6.68 -1.99 -2.10
C HIS A 64 7.76 -2.47 -1.13
N PRO A 65 8.80 -1.66 -0.83
CA PRO A 65 9.96 -2.15 -0.10
C PRO A 65 9.61 -2.66 1.32
N TYR A 66 8.43 -2.33 1.86
CA TYR A 66 7.84 -2.91 3.07
C TYR A 66 6.30 -2.78 3.04
N HIS A 67 5.57 -3.86 3.33
CA HIS A 67 4.11 -3.82 3.54
C HIS A 67 3.79 -3.42 4.99
N VAL A 68 3.09 -2.29 5.18
CA VAL A 68 2.85 -1.71 6.51
C VAL A 68 1.38 -1.35 6.69
N GLY A 69 0.81 -1.77 7.81
CA GLY A 69 -0.50 -1.36 8.28
C GLY A 69 -0.44 -0.73 9.68
N SER A 70 -1.49 -0.03 10.07
CA SER A 70 -1.64 0.50 11.43
C SER A 70 -2.94 0.06 12.07
N VAL A 71 -2.90 -0.14 13.39
CA VAL A 71 -4.07 -0.45 14.23
C VAL A 71 -3.98 0.41 15.49
N GLU A 72 -4.97 1.26 15.71
CA GLU A 72 -5.12 2.02 16.95
C GLU A 72 -6.34 1.50 17.70
N MET A 73 -6.15 1.17 18.98
CA MET A 73 -7.19 0.75 19.91
C MET A 73 -7.24 1.76 21.05
N LYS A 74 -8.26 2.60 21.07
CA LYS A 74 -8.43 3.65 22.08
C LYS A 74 -9.62 3.35 22.97
N TYR A 75 -9.37 3.19 24.27
CA TYR A 75 -10.44 3.05 25.25
C TYR A 75 -11.09 4.40 25.54
N ASN A 76 -12.40 4.48 25.31
CA ASN A 76 -13.23 5.63 25.62
C ASN A 76 -13.96 5.39 26.95
N SER A 77 -13.64 6.19 27.97
CA SER A 77 -14.21 6.04 29.32
C SER A 77 -15.68 6.43 29.41
N THR A 78 -16.18 7.25 28.48
CA THR A 78 -17.57 7.70 28.43
C THR A 78 -18.47 6.62 27.85
N SER A 79 -18.10 6.07 26.67
CA SER A 79 -18.85 4.97 26.03
C SER A 79 -18.60 3.61 26.69
N LYS A 80 -17.47 3.49 27.41
CA LYS A 80 -16.94 2.24 27.98
C LYS A 80 -16.56 1.19 26.94
N THR A 81 -16.12 1.63 25.77
CA THR A 81 -15.75 0.78 24.64
C THR A 81 -14.31 1.07 24.19
N PHE A 82 -13.68 0.09 23.56
CA PHE A 82 -12.55 0.37 22.67
C PHE A 82 -13.10 0.83 21.32
N GLU A 83 -12.68 2.01 20.89
CA GLU A 83 -12.76 2.48 19.51
C GLU A 83 -11.51 1.99 18.79
N VAL A 84 -11.69 1.19 17.74
CA VAL A 84 -10.57 0.62 16.97
C VAL A 84 -10.62 1.18 15.56
N SER A 85 -9.49 1.72 15.11
CA SER A 85 -9.28 2.12 13.72
C SER A 85 -8.09 1.35 13.16
N THR A 86 -8.21 0.89 11.92
CA THR A 86 -7.11 0.29 11.18
C THR A 86 -6.90 1.01 9.87
N ARG A 87 -5.67 1.04 9.35
CA ARG A 87 -5.38 1.60 8.03
C ARG A 87 -4.45 0.69 7.24
N PHE A 88 -4.85 0.38 6.02
CA PHE A 88 -4.10 -0.47 5.08
C PHE A 88 -4.13 0.12 3.68
N PHE A 89 -3.14 -0.21 2.85
CA PHE A 89 -3.21 0.07 1.42
C PHE A 89 -4.37 -0.70 0.79
N LEU A 90 -5.05 -0.02 -0.12
CA LEU A 90 -6.30 -0.47 -0.71
C LEU A 90 -6.12 -1.74 -1.54
N ASP A 91 -5.11 -1.74 -2.41
CA ASP A 91 -4.74 -2.86 -3.28
C ASP A 91 -4.26 -4.08 -2.49
N ASP A 92 -3.44 -3.89 -1.45
CA ASP A 92 -3.05 -4.95 -0.53
C ASP A 92 -4.26 -5.61 0.11
N LEU A 93 -5.22 -4.81 0.55
CA LEU A 93 -6.44 -5.32 1.16
C LEU A 93 -7.34 -6.05 0.16
N GLU A 94 -7.49 -5.55 -1.08
CA GLU A 94 -8.21 -6.27 -2.14
C GLU A 94 -7.57 -7.64 -2.43
N ASN A 95 -6.25 -7.66 -2.55
CA ASN A 95 -5.49 -8.89 -2.81
C ASN A 95 -5.61 -9.87 -1.64
N ALA A 96 -5.52 -9.39 -0.40
CA ALA A 96 -5.63 -10.23 0.79
C ALA A 96 -7.04 -10.80 0.95
N LEU A 97 -8.09 -10.02 0.67
CA LEU A 97 -9.48 -10.50 0.68
C LEU A 97 -9.72 -11.55 -0.42
N LYS A 98 -9.18 -11.31 -1.63
CA LYS A 98 -9.28 -12.25 -2.74
C LYS A 98 -8.55 -13.55 -2.43
N ASP A 99 -7.31 -13.48 -1.92
CA ASP A 99 -6.51 -14.63 -1.53
C ASP A 99 -7.24 -15.48 -0.46
N LYS A 100 -7.74 -14.83 0.59
CA LYS A 100 -8.40 -15.49 1.71
C LYS A 100 -9.75 -16.14 1.35
N TYR A 101 -10.56 -15.46 0.54
CA TYR A 101 -11.97 -15.83 0.32
C TYR A 101 -12.30 -16.24 -1.11
N GLY A 102 -11.36 -16.17 -2.04
CA GLY A 102 -11.54 -16.52 -3.45
C GLY A 102 -12.45 -15.58 -4.23
N LYS A 103 -12.84 -14.44 -3.66
CA LYS A 103 -13.77 -13.47 -4.26
C LYS A 103 -13.07 -12.13 -4.49
N PRO A 104 -12.91 -11.68 -5.75
CA PRO A 104 -12.36 -10.36 -6.00
C PRO A 104 -13.40 -9.28 -5.65
N VAL A 105 -12.95 -8.22 -4.99
CA VAL A 105 -13.69 -6.98 -4.77
C VAL A 105 -12.85 -5.82 -5.25
N ARG A 106 -13.48 -4.68 -5.53
CA ARG A 106 -12.79 -3.43 -5.82
C ARG A 106 -13.35 -2.30 -4.96
N PHE A 107 -12.51 -1.65 -4.19
CA PHE A 107 -12.82 -0.38 -3.54
C PHE A 107 -13.02 0.70 -4.62
N HIS A 108 -13.67 1.81 -4.27
CA HIS A 108 -14.12 2.87 -5.19
C HIS A 108 -15.16 2.43 -6.23
N ASP A 109 -15.67 1.19 -6.15
CA ASP A 109 -16.74 0.69 -7.01
C ASP A 109 -17.94 0.25 -6.15
N GLN A 110 -18.99 1.08 -6.21
CA GLN A 110 -20.20 0.94 -5.40
C GLN A 110 -20.87 -0.44 -5.51
N LYS A 111 -20.67 -1.17 -6.63
CA LYS A 111 -21.26 -2.51 -6.79
C LYS A 111 -20.70 -3.53 -5.80
N TYR A 112 -19.48 -3.34 -5.31
CA TYR A 112 -18.84 -4.24 -4.36
C TYR A 112 -19.10 -3.87 -2.90
N LYS A 113 -19.66 -2.68 -2.60
CA LYS A 113 -19.78 -2.15 -1.24
C LYS A 113 -20.33 -3.17 -0.23
N GLN A 114 -21.46 -3.80 -0.55
CA GLN A 114 -22.09 -4.77 0.36
C GLN A 114 -21.26 -6.04 0.57
N GLU A 115 -20.52 -6.48 -0.45
CA GLU A 115 -19.62 -7.64 -0.32
C GLU A 115 -18.35 -7.25 0.45
N ILE A 116 -17.80 -6.06 0.22
CA ILE A 116 -16.67 -5.51 0.99
C ILE A 116 -17.03 -5.45 2.48
N ASP A 117 -18.17 -4.86 2.84
CA ASP A 117 -18.63 -4.81 4.24
C ASP A 117 -18.68 -6.22 4.87
N ARG A 118 -19.20 -7.21 4.12
CA ARG A 118 -19.27 -8.61 4.58
C ARG A 118 -17.88 -9.25 4.74
N LEU A 119 -16.99 -9.04 3.78
CA LEU A 119 -15.66 -9.63 3.79
C LEU A 119 -14.78 -9.00 4.87
N LEU A 120 -14.84 -7.67 5.03
CA LEU A 120 -14.10 -6.95 6.07
C LEU A 120 -14.55 -7.34 7.47
N LEU A 121 -15.86 -7.52 7.70
CA LEU A 121 -16.35 -8.04 8.99
C LEU A 121 -15.66 -9.36 9.35
N LYS A 122 -15.69 -10.34 8.44
CA LYS A 122 -15.06 -11.65 8.66
C LYS A 122 -13.54 -11.53 8.81
N TYR A 123 -12.92 -10.67 8.01
CA TYR A 123 -11.48 -10.46 8.02
C TYR A 123 -11.01 -9.85 9.34
N CYS A 124 -11.72 -8.87 9.88
CA CYS A 124 -11.44 -8.33 11.20
C CYS A 124 -11.66 -9.38 12.30
N GLU A 125 -12.69 -10.22 12.20
CA GLU A 125 -12.88 -11.33 13.14
C GLU A 125 -11.74 -12.35 13.10
N ASP A 126 -11.20 -12.67 11.92
CA ASP A 126 -10.11 -13.63 11.76
C ASP A 126 -8.76 -13.09 12.25
N TYR A 127 -8.48 -11.81 12.00
CA TYR A 127 -7.12 -11.24 12.13
C TYR A 127 -6.93 -10.27 13.29
N LEU A 128 -8.01 -9.92 14.02
CA LEU A 128 -7.95 -9.11 15.24
C LEU A 128 -8.69 -9.81 16.40
N LYS A 129 -7.99 -10.02 17.52
CA LYS A 129 -8.59 -10.39 18.80
C LYS A 129 -8.07 -9.47 19.90
N ILE A 130 -8.94 -9.10 20.83
CA ILE A 130 -8.57 -8.29 22.00
C ILE A 130 -9.02 -9.03 23.25
N LYS A 131 -8.17 -9.03 24.28
CA LYS A 131 -8.57 -9.34 25.65
C LYS A 131 -8.34 -8.13 26.55
N ALA A 132 -9.29 -7.92 27.45
CA ALA A 132 -9.21 -6.98 28.55
C ALA A 132 -9.21 -7.77 29.86
N ASP A 133 -8.19 -7.56 30.70
CA ASP A 133 -8.05 -8.20 32.02
C ASP A 133 -8.25 -9.73 31.97
N GLY A 134 -7.66 -10.38 30.95
CA GLY A 134 -7.68 -11.83 30.75
C GLY A 134 -8.94 -12.39 30.10
N LYS A 135 -9.93 -11.56 29.72
CA LYS A 135 -11.15 -12.00 29.04
C LYS A 135 -11.17 -11.52 27.60
N PHE A 136 -11.49 -12.41 26.65
CA PHE A 136 -11.79 -12.00 25.28
C PHE A 136 -13.01 -11.09 25.27
N ILE A 137 -12.89 -9.99 24.53
CA ILE A 137 -13.97 -9.04 24.34
C ILE A 137 -14.46 -9.14 22.90
N LYS A 138 -15.78 -9.04 22.72
CA LYS A 138 -16.40 -8.98 21.39
C LYS A 138 -16.05 -7.64 20.74
N ILE A 139 -15.60 -7.69 19.49
CA ILE A 139 -15.36 -6.54 18.63
C ILE A 139 -16.41 -6.56 17.52
N ASN A 140 -17.07 -5.44 17.29
CA ASN A 140 -18.12 -5.29 16.29
C ASN A 140 -17.60 -4.41 15.16
N TYR A 141 -17.82 -4.86 13.92
CA TYR A 141 -17.54 -4.07 12.73
C TYR A 141 -18.56 -2.93 12.57
N LEU A 142 -18.06 -1.72 12.33
CA LEU A 142 -18.91 -0.53 12.13
C LEU A 142 -18.99 -0.12 10.65
N GLY A 143 -17.88 -0.23 9.93
CA GLY A 143 -17.79 0.21 8.54
C GLY A 143 -16.34 0.48 8.12
N TYR A 144 -16.20 1.04 6.93
CA TYR A 144 -14.92 1.43 6.37
C TYR A 144 -15.04 2.77 5.63
N GLU A 145 -13.91 3.44 5.45
CA GLU A 145 -13.76 4.65 4.63
C GLU A 145 -12.60 4.46 3.65
N GLU A 146 -12.79 4.90 2.41
CA GLU A 146 -11.79 4.89 1.37
C GLU A 146 -11.10 6.26 1.34
N ASP A 147 -9.80 6.30 1.58
CA ASP A 147 -8.99 7.51 1.63
C ASP A 147 -7.86 7.40 0.61
N SER A 148 -8.15 7.85 -0.61
CA SER A 148 -7.26 7.78 -1.78
C SER A 148 -6.76 6.35 -2.04
N GLU A 149 -5.57 6.02 -1.55
CA GLU A 149 -4.87 4.74 -1.73
C GLU A 149 -4.93 3.84 -0.50
N ALA A 150 -5.66 4.26 0.55
CA ALA A 150 -5.81 3.52 1.79
C ALA A 150 -7.28 3.27 2.13
N VAL A 151 -7.50 2.25 2.95
CA VAL A 151 -8.80 1.91 3.54
C VAL A 151 -8.67 2.01 5.05
N ASN A 152 -9.50 2.86 5.66
CA ASN A 152 -9.69 2.88 7.10
C ASN A 152 -10.84 1.94 7.47
N ILE A 153 -10.64 1.05 8.46
CA ILE A 153 -11.70 0.17 8.98
C ILE A 153 -11.98 0.56 10.42
N TYR A 154 -13.26 0.64 10.78
CA TYR A 154 -13.71 1.05 12.10
C TYR A 154 -14.43 -0.10 12.81
N LEU A 155 -14.02 -0.35 14.05
CA LEU A 155 -14.60 -1.36 14.91
C LEU A 155 -14.85 -0.78 16.30
N GLU A 156 -15.79 -1.36 17.03
CA GLU A 156 -16.06 -1.00 18.42
C GLU A 156 -16.25 -2.24 19.28
N SER A 157 -15.62 -2.27 20.46
CA SER A 157 -15.82 -3.37 21.41
C SER A 157 -17.20 -3.35 22.07
N GLU A 158 -17.59 -4.47 22.66
CA GLU A 158 -18.60 -4.45 23.71
C GLU A 158 -18.18 -3.55 24.89
N LYS A 159 -19.15 -3.18 25.72
CA LYS A 159 -18.89 -2.34 26.90
C LYS A 159 -18.10 -3.12 27.95
N ILE A 160 -16.99 -2.53 28.39
CA ILE A 160 -16.12 -3.08 29.43
C ILE A 160 -15.76 -2.00 30.46
N SER A 161 -15.37 -2.42 31.66
CA SER A 161 -14.71 -1.49 32.59
C SER A 161 -13.34 -1.07 32.06
N ALA A 162 -12.82 0.05 32.57
CA ALA A 162 -11.48 0.53 32.21
C ALA A 162 -10.44 -0.57 32.49
N PRO A 163 -9.78 -1.12 31.45
CA PRO A 163 -8.91 -2.27 31.60
C PRO A 163 -7.57 -1.86 32.19
N LYS A 164 -6.98 -2.73 33.02
CA LYS A 164 -5.60 -2.58 33.52
C LYS A 164 -4.60 -3.35 32.68
N LYS A 165 -5.08 -4.37 31.98
CA LYS A 165 -4.28 -5.22 31.09
C LYS A 165 -4.98 -5.37 29.76
N VAL A 166 -4.23 -5.20 28.68
CA VAL A 166 -4.71 -5.41 27.32
C VAL A 166 -3.79 -6.39 26.61
N GLU A 167 -4.37 -7.44 26.05
CA GLU A 167 -3.73 -8.32 25.07
C GLU A 167 -4.38 -8.09 23.72
N ALA A 168 -3.59 -7.86 22.68
CA ALA A 168 -4.07 -7.79 21.31
C ALA A 168 -3.36 -8.86 20.47
N ALA A 169 -4.14 -9.60 19.69
CA ALA A 169 -3.63 -10.44 18.61
C ALA A 169 -3.96 -9.74 17.29
N VAL A 170 -2.93 -9.33 16.53
CA VAL A 170 -3.08 -8.60 15.27
C VAL A 170 -2.24 -9.28 14.20
N SER A 171 -2.87 -9.68 13.11
CA SER A 171 -2.22 -10.41 12.01
C SER A 171 -2.76 -10.04 10.64
N PHE A 172 -3.31 -8.82 10.49
CA PHE A 172 -3.81 -8.33 9.20
C PHE A 172 -2.73 -8.44 8.12
N LEU A 173 -3.16 -8.86 6.92
CA LEU A 173 -2.36 -9.06 5.70
C LEU A 173 -1.31 -10.19 5.78
N TYR A 174 -1.18 -10.90 6.91
CA TYR A 174 -0.23 -12.02 7.06
C TYR A 174 -0.58 -13.24 6.19
N ASN A 175 -1.76 -13.30 5.57
CA ASN A 175 -2.07 -14.33 4.57
C ASN A 175 -1.43 -14.06 3.21
N LEU A 176 -1.04 -12.81 2.94
CA LEU A 176 -0.53 -12.41 1.64
C LEU A 176 0.99 -12.17 1.68
N PHE A 177 1.49 -11.58 2.77
CA PHE A 177 2.88 -11.13 2.88
C PHE A 177 3.56 -11.67 4.14
N ASP A 178 4.75 -12.25 3.98
CA ASP A 178 5.62 -12.75 5.05
C ASP A 178 6.58 -11.68 5.60
N ASP A 179 6.63 -10.51 4.98
CA ASP A 179 7.36 -9.32 5.43
C ASP A 179 6.43 -8.23 6.01
N GLN A 180 5.12 -8.50 6.12
CA GLN A 180 4.14 -7.57 6.65
C GLN A 180 4.49 -7.10 8.06
N MET A 181 4.38 -5.79 8.27
CA MET A 181 4.43 -5.16 9.57
C MET A 181 3.10 -4.49 9.93
N ASN A 182 2.64 -4.68 11.17
CA ASN A 182 1.52 -3.95 11.74
C ASN A 182 2.01 -3.08 12.91
N ILE A 183 1.82 -1.77 12.82
CA ILE A 183 2.11 -0.82 13.90
C ILE A 183 0.88 -0.70 14.78
N ILE A 184 1.01 -1.08 16.05
CA ILE A 184 -0.09 -1.18 16.98
C ILE A 184 0.02 -0.10 18.04
N HIS A 185 -1.08 0.62 18.28
CA HIS A 185 -1.22 1.59 19.35
C HIS A 185 -2.37 1.17 20.27
N ILE A 186 -2.11 1.08 21.58
CA ILE A 186 -3.13 0.86 22.61
C ILE A 186 -3.14 2.07 23.52
N ILE A 187 -4.30 2.71 23.67
CA ILE A 187 -4.47 3.94 24.43
C ILE A 187 -5.54 3.72 25.50
N VAL A 188 -5.16 3.80 26.77
CA VAL A 188 -6.10 3.68 27.91
C VAL A 188 -5.81 4.80 28.90
N GLY A 189 -6.84 5.56 29.28
CA GLY A 189 -6.71 6.62 30.29
C GLY A 189 -5.67 7.71 29.95
N GLY A 190 -5.44 7.98 28.66
CA GLY A 190 -4.43 8.94 28.19
C GLY A 190 -3.02 8.38 28.07
N LYS A 191 -2.75 7.17 28.58
CA LYS A 191 -1.48 6.47 28.39
C LYS A 191 -1.49 5.73 27.05
N ARG A 192 -0.50 6.02 26.19
CA ARG A 192 -0.31 5.36 24.88
C ARG A 192 0.86 4.40 24.96
N GLU A 193 0.62 3.16 24.59
CA GLU A 193 1.63 2.13 24.40
C GLU A 193 1.67 1.75 22.92
N SER A 194 2.86 1.64 22.34
CA SER A 194 3.03 1.34 20.92
C SER A 194 4.01 0.21 20.70
N ASP A 195 3.81 -0.58 19.65
CA ASP A 195 4.76 -1.59 19.21
C ASP A 195 4.61 -1.88 17.72
N ARG A 196 5.60 -2.53 17.13
CA ARG A 196 5.54 -3.07 15.77
C ARG A 196 5.52 -4.60 15.85
N LEU A 197 4.53 -5.21 15.21
CA LEU A 197 4.46 -6.66 15.03
C LEU A 197 4.84 -6.96 13.58
N THR A 198 5.87 -7.77 13.38
CA THR A 198 6.30 -8.20 12.05
C THR A 198 6.00 -9.69 11.94
N TYR A 199 5.53 -10.16 10.79
CA TYR A 199 5.28 -11.57 10.58
C TYR A 199 6.48 -12.43 11.04
N PRO A 200 6.27 -13.55 11.78
CA PRO A 200 4.98 -14.13 12.18
C PRO A 200 4.44 -13.64 13.54
N ASP A 201 5.12 -12.69 14.20
CA ASP A 201 4.73 -12.14 15.50
C ASP A 201 3.39 -11.42 15.41
N ARG A 202 2.49 -11.72 16.34
CA ARG A 202 1.11 -11.22 16.31
C ARG A 202 0.54 -10.80 17.65
N TYR A 203 1.27 -10.99 18.75
CA TYR A 203 0.75 -10.75 20.10
C TYR A 203 1.41 -9.54 20.74
N LEU A 204 0.60 -8.63 21.26
CA LEU A 204 1.02 -7.48 22.04
C LEU A 204 0.36 -7.51 23.42
N TYR A 205 1.15 -7.39 24.47
CA TYR A 205 0.68 -7.30 25.85
C TYR A 205 1.13 -5.97 26.48
N ARG A 206 0.20 -5.26 27.13
CA ARG A 206 0.48 -3.99 27.82
C ARG A 206 -0.33 -3.84 29.12
N ASN A 207 0.29 -3.17 30.10
CA ASN A 207 -0.32 -2.78 31.37
C ASN A 207 -0.62 -1.27 31.37
N PHE A 208 -1.76 -0.89 31.93
CA PHE A 208 -2.26 0.48 32.03
C PHE A 208 -2.67 0.83 33.45
#